data_AF-A0A949FWL4-F1
#
_entry.id   AF-A0A949FWL4-F1
#
_cell.length_a   1.000
_cell.length_b   1.000
_cell.length_c   1.000
_cell.angle_alpha   90.00
_cell.angle_beta   90.00
_cell.angle_gamma   90.00
#
_symmetry.space_group_name_H-M   'P 1'
#
loop_
_entity.id
_entity.type
_entity.pdbx_description
1 polymer ?
#
loop_
_entity_poly.entity_id
_entity_poly.type
_entity_poly.pdbx_seq_one_letter_code
_entity_poly.pdbx_strand_id
1 'polypeptide(L)'
;MPTEPTESTLKERSYDSKPAKYLEAADYAWIIVFAFVVLVNLWFGLHNHAEEQKVAETKANAARLLAWFEDNGKMRESGQSIISGCNDPSGAWRECLASLVASGGPFETLTNQLEPAGKVFSDVCVRGELATLGSIVIERGSPKPQDPTAMVYARMPAAQDLSSKLPLKIYVCARSFHPMHVGETVF
;
A
#
# COMPACT_ATOMS: atom_id res chain seq x y z
N MET A 1 -7.01 -5.45 97.66
CA MET A 1 -7.18 -6.44 96.58
C MET A 1 -7.97 -5.77 95.47
N PRO A 2 -7.33 -5.38 94.34
CA PRO A 2 -8.03 -4.75 93.23
C PRO A 2 -8.72 -5.82 92.39
N THR A 3 -10.02 -5.66 92.19
CA THR A 3 -10.88 -6.53 91.39
C THR A 3 -10.68 -6.28 89.89
N GLU A 4 -10.61 -7.39 89.16
CA GLU A 4 -10.51 -7.51 87.70
C GLU A 4 -11.57 -6.67 86.97
N PRO A 5 -11.21 -5.88 85.93
CA PRO A 5 -12.19 -5.16 85.14
C PRO A 5 -12.96 -6.14 84.24
N THR A 6 -14.27 -6.03 84.37
CA THR A 6 -15.31 -6.91 83.83
C THR A 6 -15.43 -6.80 82.31
N GLU A 7 -15.49 -7.97 81.69
CA GLU A 7 -15.82 -8.34 80.30
C GLU A 7 -17.12 -7.69 79.76
N SER A 8 -17.14 -6.36 79.58
CA SER A 8 -18.33 -5.66 79.08
C SER A 8 -18.06 -4.56 78.05
N THR A 9 -16.80 -4.38 77.62
CA THR A 9 -16.42 -3.43 76.58
C THR A 9 -16.09 -4.06 75.24
N LEU A 10 -16.60 -5.26 74.96
CA LEU A 10 -16.79 -5.76 73.59
C LEU A 10 -18.24 -5.46 73.16
N LYS A 11 -18.64 -4.19 73.25
CA LYS A 11 -19.73 -3.70 72.43
C LYS A 11 -19.21 -3.77 71.00
N GLU A 12 -19.62 -4.82 70.29
CA GLU A 12 -19.53 -4.92 68.85
C GLU A 12 -19.82 -3.54 68.26
N ARG A 13 -18.80 -2.88 67.71
CA ARG A 13 -19.02 -1.89 66.66
C ARG A 13 -19.60 -2.68 65.51
N SER A 14 -20.91 -2.89 65.54
CA SER A 14 -21.69 -3.26 64.38
C SER A 14 -21.43 -2.15 63.36
N TYR A 15 -20.47 -2.42 62.48
CA TYR A 15 -20.16 -1.55 61.35
C TYR A 15 -21.36 -1.68 60.44
N ASP A 16 -22.28 -0.71 60.50
CA ASP A 16 -23.42 -0.59 59.60
C ASP A 16 -22.88 -0.35 58.18
N SER A 17 -22.45 -1.44 57.55
CA SER A 17 -21.97 -1.47 56.18
C SER A 17 -23.18 -1.36 55.28
N LYS A 18 -23.64 -0.12 55.07
CA LYS A 18 -24.53 0.17 53.94
C LYS A 18 -23.88 -0.47 52.70
N PRO A 19 -24.59 -1.33 51.95
CA PRO A 19 -24.01 -1.97 50.79
C PRO A 19 -23.48 -0.86 49.89
N ALA A 20 -22.17 -0.90 49.61
CA ALA A 20 -21.55 0.11 48.75
C ALA A 20 -22.37 0.14 47.46
N LYS A 21 -22.90 1.31 47.09
CA LYS A 21 -23.59 1.43 45.80
C LYS A 21 -22.51 1.29 44.74
N TYR A 22 -22.45 0.12 44.10
CA TYR A 22 -21.25 -0.29 43.38
C TYR A 22 -20.98 0.52 42.12
N LEU A 23 -21.94 1.27 41.57
CA LEU A 23 -21.75 2.25 40.50
C LEU A 23 -22.89 3.28 40.52
N GLU A 24 -22.58 4.56 40.35
CA GLU A 24 -23.58 5.61 40.13
C GLU A 24 -24.03 5.64 38.66
N ALA A 25 -25.17 6.26 38.38
CA ALA A 25 -25.66 6.40 36.99
C ALA A 25 -24.66 7.12 36.07
N ALA A 26 -23.88 8.06 36.63
CA ALA A 26 -22.81 8.73 35.93
C ALA A 26 -21.68 7.77 35.52
N ASP A 27 -21.35 6.78 36.36
CA ASP A 27 -20.34 5.78 36.03
C ASP A 27 -20.80 4.90 34.86
N TYR A 28 -22.06 4.47 34.84
CA TYR A 28 -22.61 3.73 33.70
C TYR A 28 -22.59 4.55 32.40
N ALA A 29 -22.96 5.83 32.47
CA ALA A 29 -22.90 6.72 31.32
C ALA A 29 -21.46 6.85 30.79
N TRP A 30 -20.49 7.03 31.69
CA TRP A 30 -19.07 7.13 31.31
C TRP A 30 -18.53 5.83 30.72
N ILE A 31 -18.87 4.67 31.31
CA ILE A 31 -18.48 3.35 30.79
C ILE A 31 -19.03 3.12 29.38
N ILE A 32 -20.28 3.52 29.10
CA ILE A 32 -20.87 3.39 27.77
C ILE A 32 -20.12 4.26 26.75
N VAL A 33 -19.84 5.52 27.10
CA VAL A 33 -19.07 6.42 26.24
C VAL A 33 -17.66 5.88 25.98
N PHE A 34 -16.99 5.39 27.02
CA PHE A 34 -15.66 4.80 26.91
C PHE A 34 -15.68 3.55 26.02
N ALA A 35 -16.62 2.64 26.23
CA ALA A 35 -16.78 1.44 25.42
C ALA A 35 -17.03 1.79 23.94
N PHE A 36 -17.86 2.80 23.67
CA PHE A 36 -18.11 3.29 22.31
C PHE A 36 -16.83 3.84 21.66
N VAL A 37 -16.06 4.66 22.38
CA VAL A 37 -14.78 5.20 21.88
C VAL A 37 -13.80 4.07 21.56
N VAL A 38 -13.68 3.06 22.43
CA VAL A 38 -12.82 1.89 22.18
C VAL A 38 -13.27 1.14 20.91
N LEU A 39 -14.57 0.88 20.74
CA LEU A 39 -15.11 0.20 19.56
C LEU A 39 -14.84 0.97 18.26
N VAL A 40 -15.02 2.29 18.27
CA VAL A 40 -14.73 3.15 17.10
C VAL A 40 -13.25 3.12 16.74
N ASN A 41 -12.36 3.20 17.73
CA ASN A 41 -10.92 3.14 17.48
C ASN A 41 -10.46 1.77 16.97
N LEU A 42 -11.01 0.68 17.51
CA LEU A 42 -10.73 -0.67 17.01
C LEU A 42 -11.18 -0.83 15.56
N TRP A 43 -12.38 -0.34 15.23
CA TRP A 43 -12.90 -0.36 13.87
C TRP A 43 -12.01 0.46 12.91
N PHE A 44 -11.62 1.67 13.30
CA PHE A 44 -10.72 2.52 12.51
C PHE A 44 -9.34 1.88 12.32
N GLY A 45 -8.79 1.26 13.36
CA GLY A 45 -7.52 0.54 13.30
C GLY A 45 -7.55 -0.64 12.32
N LEU A 46 -8.61 -1.45 12.37
CA LEU A 46 -8.80 -2.56 11.43
C LEU A 46 -8.94 -2.08 9.99
N HIS A 47 -9.68 -0.98 9.77
CA HIS A 47 -9.84 -0.41 8.44
C HIS A 47 -8.52 0.12 7.87
N ASN A 48 -7.75 0.86 8.66
CA ASN A 48 -6.45 1.37 8.24
C ASN A 48 -5.45 0.24 7.95
N HIS A 49 -5.44 -0.81 8.78
CA HIS A 49 -4.55 -1.94 8.55
C HIS A 49 -4.83 -2.64 7.21
N ALA A 50 -6.11 -2.86 6.88
CA ALA A 50 -6.48 -3.44 5.59
C ALA A 50 -6.04 -2.56 4.41
N GLU A 51 -6.14 -1.24 4.55
CA GLU A 51 -5.69 -0.31 3.50
C GLU A 51 -4.16 -0.28 3.36
N GLU A 52 -3.42 -0.37 4.47
CA GLU A 52 -1.96 -0.47 4.44
C GLU A 52 -1.48 -1.75 3.74
N GLN A 53 -2.17 -2.88 3.95
CA GLN A 53 -1.85 -4.14 3.26
C GLN A 53 -2.00 -4.00 1.73
N LYS A 54 -3.07 -3.36 1.25
CA LYS A 54 -3.26 -3.10 -0.20
C LYS A 54 -2.13 -2.25 -0.78
N VAL A 55 -1.68 -1.23 -0.06
CA VAL A 55 -0.54 -0.39 -0.48
C VAL A 55 0.75 -1.23 -0.53
N ALA A 56 0.99 -2.06 0.49
CA ALA A 56 2.16 -2.91 0.56
C ALA A 56 2.20 -3.94 -0.58
N GLU A 57 1.06 -4.57 -0.88
CA GLU A 57 0.93 -5.51 -2.01
C GLU A 57 1.11 -4.82 -3.35
N THR A 58 0.53 -3.64 -3.55
CA THR A 58 0.70 -2.87 -4.79
C THR A 58 2.17 -2.50 -5.00
N LYS A 59 2.87 -2.08 -3.94
CA LYS A 59 4.31 -1.81 -3.99
C LYS A 59 5.13 -3.07 -4.28
N ALA A 60 4.79 -4.20 -3.65
CA ALA A 60 5.45 -5.48 -3.90
C ALA A 60 5.26 -5.94 -5.35
N ASN A 61 4.07 -5.77 -5.91
CA ASN A 61 3.77 -6.08 -7.31
C ASN A 61 4.60 -5.21 -8.28
N ALA A 62 4.69 -3.91 -8.01
CA ALA A 62 5.54 -3.01 -8.81
C ALA A 62 7.03 -3.36 -8.67
N ALA A 63 7.49 -3.81 -7.50
CA ALA A 63 8.86 -4.28 -7.31
C ALA A 63 9.14 -5.58 -8.07
N ARG A 64 8.19 -6.52 -8.11
CA ARG A 64 8.29 -7.73 -8.95
C ARG A 64 8.37 -7.37 -10.43
N LEU A 65 7.58 -6.39 -10.86
CA LEU A 65 7.63 -5.87 -12.22
C LEU A 65 9.00 -5.23 -12.54
N LEU A 66 9.54 -4.44 -11.61
CA LEU A 66 10.88 -3.85 -11.75
C LEU A 66 11.97 -4.92 -11.90
N ALA A 67 11.95 -5.94 -11.03
CA ALA A 67 12.89 -7.06 -11.11
C ALA A 67 12.75 -7.81 -12.44
N TRP A 68 11.51 -8.03 -12.90
CA TRP A 68 11.25 -8.65 -14.20
C TRP A 68 11.85 -7.83 -15.34
N PHE A 69 11.68 -6.50 -15.36
CA PHE A 69 12.29 -5.65 -16.36
C PHE A 69 13.82 -5.67 -16.30
N GLU A 70 14.42 -5.71 -15.11
CA GLU A 70 15.88 -5.81 -14.97
C GLU A 70 16.43 -7.13 -15.52
N ASP A 71 15.80 -8.26 -15.18
CA ASP A 71 16.22 -9.57 -15.63
C ASP A 71 15.99 -9.74 -17.14
N ASN A 72 14.84 -9.28 -17.65
CA ASN A 72 14.50 -9.39 -19.06
C ASN A 72 15.26 -8.38 -19.93
N GLY A 73 15.65 -7.23 -19.39
CA GLY A 73 16.52 -6.27 -20.07
C GLY A 73 17.88 -6.89 -20.39
N LYS A 74 18.47 -7.62 -19.43
CA LYS A 74 19.72 -8.38 -19.63
C LYS A 74 19.54 -9.49 -20.69
N MET A 75 18.39 -10.17 -20.68
CA MET A 75 18.08 -11.22 -21.67
C MET A 75 17.89 -10.64 -23.07
N ARG A 76 17.19 -9.52 -23.20
CA ARG A 76 17.03 -8.77 -24.45
C ARG A 76 18.37 -8.28 -25.00
N GLU A 77 19.28 -7.81 -24.13
CA GLU A 77 20.66 -7.46 -24.53
C GLU A 77 21.45 -8.65 -25.07
N SER A 78 21.20 -9.85 -24.55
CA SER A 78 21.83 -11.10 -25.03
C SER A 78 21.06 -11.76 -26.19
N GLY A 79 20.03 -11.11 -26.72
CA GLY A 79 19.22 -11.60 -27.85
C GLY A 79 18.24 -12.72 -27.48
N GLN A 80 18.02 -12.97 -26.19
CA GLN A 80 17.04 -13.94 -25.70
C GLN A 80 15.69 -13.24 -25.46
N SER A 81 14.64 -13.77 -26.08
CA SER A 81 13.28 -13.23 -25.97
C SER A 81 12.39 -14.08 -25.06
N ILE A 82 11.63 -13.45 -24.16
CA ILE A 82 10.72 -14.18 -23.25
C ILE A 82 9.24 -14.04 -23.63
N ILE A 83 8.82 -12.88 -24.16
CA ILE A 83 7.40 -12.63 -24.51
C ILE A 83 7.27 -11.92 -25.85
N SER A 84 6.31 -12.37 -26.66
CA SER A 84 6.10 -11.94 -28.05
C SER A 84 5.95 -10.43 -28.19
N GLY A 85 5.11 -9.78 -27.37
CA GLY A 85 4.86 -8.34 -27.49
C GLY A 85 5.99 -7.43 -27.01
N CYS A 86 6.96 -7.97 -26.26
CA CYS A 86 8.15 -7.21 -25.84
C CYS A 86 9.39 -7.54 -26.68
N ASN A 87 9.26 -8.44 -27.65
CA ASN A 87 10.38 -8.95 -28.45
C ASN A 87 10.56 -8.18 -29.77
N ASP A 88 9.47 -7.71 -30.36
CA ASP A 88 9.54 -6.99 -31.63
C ASP A 88 10.21 -5.61 -31.40
N PRO A 89 11.39 -5.34 -32.00
CA PRO A 89 12.05 -4.04 -31.88
C PRO A 89 11.22 -2.90 -32.49
N SER A 90 10.37 -3.23 -33.46
CA SER A 90 9.38 -2.31 -34.06
C SER A 90 8.04 -2.32 -33.34
N GLY A 91 7.88 -3.19 -32.35
CA GLY A 91 6.69 -3.32 -31.52
C GLY A 91 6.49 -2.09 -30.64
N ALA A 92 5.21 -1.78 -30.39
CA ALA A 92 4.84 -0.66 -29.55
C ALA A 92 4.94 -1.04 -28.06
N TRP A 93 5.49 -0.15 -27.24
CA TRP A 93 5.56 -0.31 -25.78
C TRP A 93 4.24 -0.76 -25.14
N ARG A 94 3.11 -0.23 -25.63
CA ARG A 94 1.78 -0.61 -25.14
C ARG A 94 1.46 -2.09 -25.36
N GLU A 95 1.92 -2.68 -26.47
CA GLU A 95 1.70 -4.09 -26.78
C GLU A 95 2.56 -5.00 -25.90
N CYS A 96 3.76 -4.54 -25.55
CA CYS A 96 4.59 -5.18 -24.52
C CYS A 96 3.88 -5.20 -23.17
N LEU A 97 3.38 -4.04 -22.70
CA LEU A 97 2.62 -3.99 -21.45
C LEU A 97 1.35 -4.85 -21.47
N ALA A 98 0.63 -4.86 -22.59
CA ALA A 98 -0.54 -5.72 -22.76
C ALA A 98 -0.16 -7.20 -22.67
N SER A 99 0.98 -7.60 -23.24
CA SER A 99 1.47 -8.98 -23.20
C SER A 99 1.92 -9.44 -21.81
N LEU A 100 2.36 -8.51 -20.95
CA LEU A 100 2.72 -8.83 -19.58
C LEU A 100 1.53 -9.35 -18.75
N VAL A 101 0.36 -8.74 -18.96
CA VAL A 101 -0.87 -9.02 -18.19
C VAL A 101 -1.88 -9.85 -18.99
N ALA A 102 -1.58 -10.20 -20.24
CA ALA A 102 -2.38 -11.11 -21.04
C ALA A 102 -2.35 -12.53 -20.44
N SER A 103 -3.28 -13.38 -20.88
CA SER A 103 -3.30 -14.77 -20.43
C SER A 103 -2.02 -15.50 -20.86
N GLY A 104 -1.38 -16.19 -19.91
CA GLY A 104 -0.05 -16.79 -20.08
C GLY A 104 1.13 -15.79 -19.94
N GLY A 105 0.86 -14.52 -19.68
CA GLY A 105 1.88 -13.53 -19.35
C GLY A 105 2.41 -13.68 -17.92
N PRO A 106 3.62 -13.19 -17.61
CA PRO A 106 4.22 -13.28 -16.28
C PRO A 106 3.43 -12.56 -15.18
N PHE A 107 2.53 -11.65 -15.56
CA PHE A 107 1.71 -10.84 -14.68
C PHE A 107 0.21 -10.99 -14.98
N GLU A 108 -0.25 -12.14 -15.50
CA GLU A 108 -1.68 -12.40 -15.75
C GLU A 108 -2.56 -12.15 -14.50
N THR A 109 -2.05 -12.46 -13.31
CA THR A 109 -2.78 -12.28 -12.03
C THR A 109 -2.58 -10.91 -11.40
N LEU A 110 -1.81 -10.02 -12.04
CA LEU A 110 -1.54 -8.69 -11.54
C LEU A 110 -2.81 -7.83 -11.61
N THR A 111 -3.27 -7.41 -10.45
CA THR A 111 -4.46 -6.56 -10.30
C THR A 111 -4.16 -5.38 -9.40
N ASN A 112 -4.90 -4.30 -9.59
CA ASN A 112 -4.80 -3.10 -8.78
C ASN A 112 -5.55 -3.31 -7.46
N GLN A 113 -4.81 -3.46 -6.36
CA GLN A 113 -5.39 -3.74 -5.03
C GLN A 113 -6.06 -2.52 -4.38
N LEU A 114 -5.67 -1.31 -4.80
CA LEU A 114 -6.21 -0.07 -4.25
C LEU A 114 -7.51 0.33 -4.93
N GLU A 115 -7.62 0.07 -6.23
CA GLU A 115 -8.83 0.28 -7.02
C GLU A 115 -9.06 -0.92 -7.95
N PRO A 116 -9.79 -1.96 -7.51
CA PRO A 116 -10.00 -3.19 -8.28
C PRO A 116 -10.68 -2.98 -9.63
N ALA A 117 -11.47 -1.92 -9.79
CA ALA A 117 -12.08 -1.53 -11.06
C ALA A 117 -11.17 -0.63 -11.92
N GLY A 118 -10.01 -0.24 -11.38
CA GLY A 118 -9.05 0.67 -11.98
C GLY A 118 -8.11 -0.03 -12.96
N LYS A 119 -7.20 0.76 -13.53
CA LYS A 119 -6.18 0.23 -14.46
C LYS A 119 -4.98 -0.33 -13.68
N VAL A 120 -4.39 -1.41 -14.19
CA VAL A 120 -3.10 -1.92 -13.70
C VAL A 120 -1.97 -0.98 -14.09
N PHE A 121 -1.96 -0.54 -15.34
CA PHE A 121 -1.01 0.44 -15.87
C PHE A 121 -1.71 1.76 -16.19
N SER A 122 -1.07 2.86 -15.81
CA SER A 122 -1.44 4.21 -16.26
C SER A 122 -0.21 4.91 -16.80
N ASP A 123 -0.43 5.85 -17.71
CA ASP A 123 0.68 6.64 -18.24
C ASP A 123 1.09 7.79 -17.31
N VAL A 124 0.20 8.18 -16.39
CA VAL A 124 0.38 9.30 -15.45
C VAL A 124 -0.53 9.13 -14.23
N CYS A 125 -0.10 9.64 -13.07
CA CYS A 125 -0.97 9.78 -11.90
C CYS A 125 -1.76 11.09 -11.95
N VAL A 126 -3.09 11.01 -12.09
CA VAL A 126 -3.95 12.19 -12.19
C VAL A 126 -4.86 12.28 -10.97
N ARG A 127 -4.77 13.40 -10.23
CA ARG A 127 -5.57 13.68 -9.03
C ARG A 127 -7.09 13.60 -9.24
N GLY A 128 -7.56 13.95 -10.44
CA GLY A 128 -8.98 13.92 -10.78
C GLY A 128 -9.50 12.56 -11.24
N GLU A 129 -8.62 11.59 -11.51
CA GLU A 129 -9.01 10.30 -12.08
C GLU A 129 -8.78 9.17 -11.09
N LEU A 130 -9.85 8.79 -10.38
CA LEU A 130 -9.83 7.68 -9.43
C LEU A 130 -9.40 6.36 -10.08
N ALA A 131 -9.63 6.19 -11.39
CA ALA A 131 -9.18 5.02 -12.15
C ALA A 131 -7.65 4.85 -12.20
N THR A 132 -6.88 5.91 -11.89
CA THR A 132 -5.41 5.87 -11.82
C THR A 132 -4.90 5.54 -10.42
N LEU A 133 -5.75 5.55 -9.39
CA LEU A 133 -5.36 5.19 -8.03
C LEU A 133 -4.80 3.77 -7.98
N GLY A 134 -3.60 3.58 -7.44
CA GLY A 134 -2.92 2.29 -7.34
C GLY A 134 -2.36 1.73 -8.65
N SER A 135 -2.56 2.42 -9.76
CA SER A 135 -1.95 2.02 -11.03
C SER A 135 -0.43 2.18 -10.98
N ILE A 136 0.25 1.30 -11.71
CA ILE A 136 1.69 1.36 -11.93
C ILE A 136 1.94 2.27 -13.12
N VAL A 137 2.83 3.24 -12.95
CA VAL A 137 3.26 4.15 -14.01
C VAL A 137 4.72 3.87 -14.34
N ILE A 138 5.00 3.83 -15.63
CA ILE A 138 6.34 3.59 -16.17
C ILE A 138 6.72 4.78 -17.04
N GLU A 139 7.75 5.49 -16.61
CA GLU A 139 8.29 6.63 -17.34
C GLU A 139 9.59 6.25 -18.05
N ARG A 140 9.80 6.88 -19.21
CA ARG A 140 11.04 6.76 -19.97
C ARG A 140 12.03 7.81 -19.48
N GLY A 141 13.23 7.37 -19.13
CA GLY A 141 14.38 8.24 -18.93
C GLY A 141 14.98 8.68 -20.27
N SER A 142 15.42 9.93 -20.32
CA SER A 142 16.23 10.47 -21.40
C SER A 142 17.37 11.28 -20.81
N PRO A 143 18.59 11.21 -21.39
CA PRO A 143 19.71 11.99 -20.88
C PRO A 143 19.42 13.48 -21.02
N LYS A 144 19.75 14.26 -19.98
CA LYS A 144 19.54 15.70 -19.98
C LYS A 144 20.47 16.35 -21.02
N PRO A 145 19.98 17.28 -21.87
CA PRO A 145 20.80 17.89 -22.92
C PRO A 145 22.09 18.57 -22.41
N GLN A 146 22.06 19.10 -21.19
CA GLN A 146 23.20 19.79 -20.57
C GLN A 146 24.11 18.86 -19.74
N ASP A 147 23.61 17.70 -19.32
CA ASP A 147 24.34 16.75 -18.49
C ASP A 147 23.91 15.32 -18.84
N PRO A 148 24.68 14.58 -19.64
CA PRO A 148 24.33 13.23 -20.08
C PRO A 148 24.37 12.20 -18.94
N THR A 149 24.90 12.54 -17.76
CA THR A 149 24.89 11.66 -16.58
C THR A 149 23.58 11.75 -15.79
N ALA A 150 22.80 12.81 -16.00
CA ALA A 150 21.50 13.01 -15.36
C ALA A 150 20.37 12.57 -16.29
N MET A 151 19.46 11.73 -15.78
CA MET A 151 18.26 11.32 -16.51
C MET A 151 17.07 12.22 -16.18
N VAL A 152 16.30 12.57 -17.21
CA VAL A 152 14.98 13.21 -17.09
C VAL A 152 13.93 12.19 -17.48
N TYR A 153 12.97 11.97 -16.59
CA TYR A 153 11.89 11.02 -16.79
C TYR A 153 10.63 11.73 -17.28
N ALA A 154 10.00 11.14 -18.29
CA ALA A 154 8.76 11.63 -18.87
C ALA A 154 7.84 10.47 -19.22
N ARG A 155 6.56 10.79 -19.41
CA ARG A 155 5.53 9.86 -19.89
C ARG A 155 6.05 9.11 -21.11
N MET A 156 5.95 7.78 -21.09
CA MET A 156 6.32 6.99 -22.25
C MET A 156 5.24 7.08 -23.34
N PRO A 157 5.59 7.42 -24.59
CA PRO A 157 4.65 7.36 -25.70
C PRO A 157 4.15 5.92 -25.91
N ALA A 158 2.85 5.74 -26.17
CA ALA A 158 2.28 4.41 -26.39
C ALA A 158 2.90 3.69 -27.61
N ALA A 159 3.33 4.44 -28.61
CA ALA A 159 4.00 3.97 -29.83
C ALA A 159 5.54 3.97 -29.71
N GLN A 160 6.08 4.08 -28.50
CA GLN A 160 7.51 3.99 -28.29
C GLN A 160 8.02 2.63 -28.78
N ASP A 161 8.97 2.65 -29.70
CA ASP A 161 9.64 1.43 -30.17
C ASP A 161 10.52 0.82 -29.08
N LEU A 162 10.73 -0.48 -29.21
CA LEU A 162 11.61 -1.30 -28.39
C LEU A 162 12.93 -1.57 -29.13
N SER A 163 13.40 -0.65 -29.98
CA SER A 163 14.66 -0.85 -30.71
C SER A 163 15.87 -0.46 -29.87
N SER A 164 15.69 0.49 -28.96
CA SER A 164 16.76 1.06 -28.14
C SER A 164 16.65 0.63 -26.67
N LYS A 165 17.75 0.78 -25.92
CA LYS A 165 17.73 0.60 -24.47
C LYS A 165 16.84 1.67 -23.84
N LEU A 166 15.90 1.25 -23.02
CA LEU A 166 14.93 2.11 -22.37
C LEU A 166 15.26 2.19 -20.89
N PRO A 167 15.86 3.30 -20.40
CA PRO A 167 15.91 3.54 -18.97
C PRO A 167 14.48 3.80 -18.50
N LEU A 168 14.02 3.00 -17.53
CA LEU A 168 12.68 3.02 -16.99
C LEU A 168 12.69 3.53 -15.56
N LYS A 169 11.67 4.31 -15.21
CA LYS A 169 11.33 4.63 -13.83
C LYS A 169 9.95 4.11 -13.52
N ILE A 170 9.84 3.32 -12.47
CA ILE A 170 8.59 2.67 -12.07
C ILE A 170 8.13 3.26 -10.73
N TYR A 171 6.88 3.66 -10.69
CA TYR A 171 6.23 4.13 -9.47
C TYR A 171 4.76 3.75 -9.44
N VAL A 172 4.16 3.85 -8.26
CA VAL A 172 2.74 3.58 -8.04
C VAL A 172 2.01 4.87 -7.69
N CYS A 173 0.82 5.07 -8.24
CA CYS A 173 -0.05 6.19 -7.85
C CYS A 173 -0.64 5.95 -6.46
N ALA A 174 -0.11 6.62 -5.44
CA ALA A 174 -0.65 6.53 -4.09
C ALA A 174 -2.02 7.23 -3.96
N ARG A 175 -2.70 6.98 -2.84
CA ARG A 175 -3.96 7.64 -2.47
C ARG A 175 -3.86 9.16 -2.33
N SER A 176 -2.69 9.66 -1.97
CA SER A 176 -2.39 11.09 -1.95
C SER A 176 -2.11 11.67 -3.35
N PHE A 177 -2.21 10.83 -4.39
CA PHE A 177 -1.80 11.11 -5.77
C PHE A 177 -0.36 11.61 -5.88
N HIS A 178 0.46 11.26 -4.90
CA HIS A 178 1.90 11.37 -5.00
C HIS A 178 2.46 10.06 -5.55
N PRO A 179 3.43 10.13 -6.49
CA PRO A 179 4.08 8.96 -7.01
C PRO A 179 4.92 8.31 -5.89
N MET A 180 4.61 7.05 -5.55
CA MET A 180 5.47 6.23 -4.70
C MET A 180 6.53 5.58 -5.57
N HIS A 181 7.73 6.15 -5.53
CA HIS A 181 8.87 5.63 -6.27
C HIS A 181 9.22 4.20 -5.83
N VAL A 182 9.31 3.29 -6.79
CA VAL A 182 9.69 1.89 -6.55
C VAL A 182 11.15 1.69 -6.92
N GLY A 183 11.54 2.13 -8.12
CA GLY A 183 12.92 2.06 -8.58
C GLY A 183 13.07 2.41 -10.05
N GLU A 184 14.32 2.37 -10.49
CA GLU A 184 14.75 2.67 -11.85
C GLU A 184 15.53 1.45 -12.37
N THR A 185 15.35 1.13 -13.66
CA THR A 185 16.05 0.02 -14.31
C THR A 185 16.29 0.34 -15.78
N VAL A 186 16.99 -0.53 -16.50
CA VAL A 186 17.18 -0.42 -17.95
C VAL A 186 16.62 -1.67 -18.61
N PHE A 187 15.77 -1.47 -19.60
CA PHE A 187 15.10 -2.53 -20.35
C PHE A 187 15.47 -2.52 -21.84
#